data_AF-A0A7X6WK52-F1
#
_entry.id   AF-A0A7X6WK52-F1
#
_cell.length_a   1.000
_cell.length_b   1.000
_cell.length_c   1.000
_cell.angle_alpha   90.00
_cell.angle_beta   90.00
_cell.angle_gamma   90.00
#
_symmetry.space_group_name_H-M   'P 1'
#
loop_
_entity.id
_entity.type
_entity.pdbx_description
1 polymer ?
#
loop_
_entity_poly.entity_id
_entity_poly.type
_entity_poly.pdbx_seq_one_letter_code
_entity_poly.pdbx_strand_id
1 'polypeptide(L)' 'ARDEVEAYELLKDIGRRRGFLQAGSQVNTVKAAYMIIQEFRVGKIGRITLDEVPSSNR' A
#
# COMPACT_ATOMS: atom_id res chain seq x y z
N ALA A 1 -13.12 -0.67 -10.05
CA ALA A 1 -14.33 -1.14 -9.33
C ALA A 1 -14.05 -2.31 -8.39
N ARG A 2 -13.80 -3.55 -8.86
CA ARG A 2 -13.52 -4.70 -7.96
C ARG A 2 -12.16 -4.58 -7.27
N ASP A 3 -11.14 -4.20 -8.03
CA ASP A 3 -9.75 -4.10 -7.53
C ASP A 3 -9.54 -2.95 -6.55
N GLU A 4 -10.29 -1.85 -6.70
CA GLU A 4 -10.20 -0.69 -5.80
C GLU A 4 -10.78 -0.98 -4.42
N VAL A 5 -11.91 -1.72 -4.36
CA VAL A 5 -12.51 -2.15 -3.10
C VAL A 5 -11.56 -3.09 -2.36
N GLU A 6 -10.93 -4.01 -3.08
CA GLU A 6 -9.93 -4.93 -2.52
C GLU A 6 -8.69 -4.19 -2.01
N ALA A 7 -8.17 -3.22 -2.77
CA ALA A 7 -7.03 -2.39 -2.36
C ALA A 7 -7.35 -1.56 -1.10
N TYR A 8 -8.57 -1.03 -0.99
CA TYR A 8 -8.98 -0.25 0.18
C TYR A 8 -9.12 -1.11 1.45
N GLU A 9 -9.66 -2.32 1.34
CA GLU A 9 -9.70 -3.25 2.47
C GLU A 9 -8.29 -3.68 2.91
N LEU A 10 -7.40 -3.95 1.95
CA LEU A 10 -6.00 -4.27 2.24
C LEU A 10 -5.30 -3.12 2.98
N LEU A 11 -5.52 -1.86 2.56
CA LEU A 11 -5.00 -0.69 3.26
C LEU A 11 -5.48 -0.63 4.71
N LYS A 12 -6.76 -0.91 4.95
CA LYS A 12 -7.33 -0.96 6.31
C LYS A 12 -6.71 -2.09 7.14
N ASP A 13 -6.51 -3.27 6.57
CA ASP A 13 -5.89 -4.39 7.26
C ASP A 13 -4.45 -4.12 7.65
N ILE A 14 -3.67 -3.50 6.75
CA ILE A 14 -2.32 -3.03 7.07
C ILE A 14 -2.38 -2.02 8.22
N GLY A 15 -3.29 -1.05 8.16
CA GLY A 15 -3.48 -0.05 9.21
C GLY A 15 -3.83 -0.67 10.58
N ARG A 16 -4.75 -1.66 10.62
CA ARG A 16 -5.11 -2.40 11.84
C ARG A 16 -3.89 -3.12 12.42
N ARG A 17 -3.16 -3.89 11.60
CA ARG A 17 -1.98 -4.66 12.03
C ARG A 17 -0.84 -3.77 12.52
N ARG A 18 -0.72 -2.54 12.00
CA ARG A 18 0.30 -1.55 12.39
C ARG A 18 -0.17 -0.61 13.51
N GLY A 19 -1.39 -0.78 14.02
CA GLY A 19 -1.94 0.06 15.09
C GLY A 19 -2.24 1.49 14.67
N PHE A 20 -2.49 1.74 13.39
CA PHE A 20 -2.90 3.05 12.88
C PHE A 20 -4.39 3.25 13.11
N LEU A 21 -4.74 3.55 14.35
CA LEU A 21 -6.12 3.80 14.78
C LEU A 21 -6.34 5.30 15.00
N GLN A 22 -7.57 5.75 14.77
CA GLN A 22 -8.10 7.05 15.19
C GLN A 22 -9.22 6.84 16.21
N ALA A 23 -9.78 7.93 16.75
CA ALA A 23 -10.87 7.86 17.71
C ALA A 23 -12.05 7.03 17.16
N GLY A 24 -12.72 6.28 18.05
CA GLY A 24 -13.83 5.40 17.66
C GLY A 24 -13.41 4.12 16.95
N SER A 25 -12.18 3.63 17.17
CA SER A 25 -11.67 2.37 16.60
C SER A 25 -11.65 2.31 15.08
N GLN A 26 -11.68 3.47 14.41
CA GLN A 26 -11.53 3.53 12.97
C GLN A 26 -10.05 3.48 12.59
N VAL A 27 -9.75 2.95 11.40
CA VAL A 27 -8.37 2.90 10.89
C VAL A 27 -7.99 4.26 10.29
N ASN A 28 -6.83 4.78 10.65
CA ASN A 28 -6.22 5.94 10.02
C ASN A 28 -5.56 5.53 8.70
N THR A 29 -6.34 5.55 7.63
CA THR A 29 -5.92 5.14 6.28
C THR A 29 -4.88 6.09 5.67
N VAL A 30 -4.90 7.39 6.02
CA VAL A 30 -3.90 8.37 5.55
C VAL A 30 -2.52 8.02 6.09
N LYS A 31 -2.42 7.71 7.39
CA LYS A 31 -1.16 7.28 8.01
C LYS A 31 -0.67 5.95 7.44
N ALA A 32 -1.60 5.01 7.18
CA ALA A 32 -1.29 3.74 6.52
C ALA A 32 -0.72 3.96 5.11
N ALA A 33 -1.38 4.80 4.29
CA ALA A 33 -0.96 5.10 2.93
C ALA A 33 0.42 5.78 2.91
N TYR A 34 0.61 6.79 3.77
CA TYR A 34 1.89 7.47 3.89
C TYR A 34 3.03 6.49 4.24
N MET A 35 2.82 5.63 5.24
CA MET A 35 3.81 4.62 5.61
C MET A 35 4.13 3.67 4.44
N ILE A 36 3.13 3.15 3.73
CA ILE A 36 3.35 2.23 2.59
C ILE A 36 4.21 2.90 1.52
N ILE A 37 3.89 4.14 1.14
CA ILE A 37 4.65 4.89 0.14
C ILE A 37 6.07 5.18 0.63
N GLN A 38 6.26 5.53 1.90
CA GLN A 38 7.60 5.75 2.44
C GLN A 38 8.43 4.48 2.39
N GLU A 39 7.91 3.35 2.90
CA GLU A 39 8.60 2.06 2.93
C GLU A 39 8.93 1.53 1.53
N PHE A 40 8.05 1.79 0.55
CA PHE A 40 8.31 1.54 -0.86
C PHE A 40 9.50 2.38 -1.36
N ARG A 41 9.46 3.70 -1.15
CA ARG A 41 10.49 4.64 -1.64
C ARG A 41 11.87 4.39 -1.06
N VAL A 42 11.96 3.95 0.20
CA VAL A 42 13.24 3.65 0.84
C VAL A 42 13.69 2.20 0.61
N GLY A 43 12.97 1.41 -0.19
CA GLY A 43 13.34 0.03 -0.55
C GLY A 43 13.18 -0.99 0.58
N LYS A 44 12.39 -0.69 1.63
CA LYS A 44 12.20 -1.58 2.78
C LYS A 44 11.23 -2.74 2.50
N ILE A 45 10.31 -2.56 1.55
CA ILE A 45 9.39 -3.63 1.12
C ILE A 45 10.17 -4.71 0.34
N GLY A 46 11.19 -4.31 -0.41
CA GLY A 46 12.03 -5.20 -1.21
C GLY A 46 12.54 -4.52 -2.48
N ARG A 47 13.19 -5.30 -3.35
CA ARG A 47 13.62 -4.85 -4.68
C ARG A 47 12.42 -4.94 -5.63
N ILE A 48 11.93 -3.79 -6.08
CA ILE A 48 10.75 -3.67 -6.94
C ILE A 48 11.14 -2.83 -8.16
N THR A 49 10.78 -3.30 -9.34
CA THR A 49 10.84 -2.54 -10.60
C THR A 49 9.41 -2.28 -11.04
N LEU A 50 9.05 -1.02 -11.30
CA LEU A 50 7.72 -0.65 -11.77
C LEU A 50 7.59 -0.70 -13.29
N ASP A 51 8.70 -0.46 -13.99
CA ASP A 51 8.73 -0.56 -15.44
C ASP A 51 8.77 -2.02 -15.87
N GLU A 52 7.91 -2.39 -16.82
CA GLU A 52 7.98 -3.70 -17.46
C GLU A 52 9.22 -3.77 -18.35
N VAL A 53 9.76 -4.99 -18.53
CA VAL A 53 10.77 -5.22 -19.56
C VAL A 53 10.10 -4.89 -20.90
N PRO A 54 10.69 -4.01 -21.74
CA PRO A 54 10.13 -3.73 -23.04
C PRO A 54 9.94 -5.05 -23.80
N SER A 55 8.70 -5.37 -24.16
CA SER A 55 8.45 -6.51 -25.03
C SER A 55 9.14 -6.21 -26.36
N SER A 56 10.16 -7.00 -26.67
CA SER A 56 10.85 -6.96 -27.96
C SER A 56 9.86 -7.40 -29.03
N ASN A 57 9.01 -6.49 -29.48
CA ASN A 57 8.25 -6.67 -30.71
C ASN A 57 9.21 -6.31 -31.86
N ARG A 58 9.97 -7.32 -32.30
CA ARG A 58 10.55 -7.35 -33.64
C ARG A 58 9.53 -7.94 -34.59
#